data_AF-A0A1X1KVG1-F1
#
_entry.id   AF-A0A1X1KVG1-F1
#
_cell.length_a   1.000
_cell.length_b   1.000
_cell.length_c   1.000
_cell.angle_alpha   90.00
_cell.angle_beta   90.00
_cell.angle_gamma   90.00
#
_symmetry.space_group_name_H-M   'P 1'
#
loop_
_entity.id
_entity.type
_entity.pdbx_description
1 polymer ?
#
loop_
_entity_poly.entity_id
_entity_poly.type
_entity_poly.pdbx_seq_one_letter_code
_entity_poly.pdbx_strand_id
1 'polypeptide(L)'
;MPKPQLTLTGNTLGIAGGNNVTLPLPENVGHEIRGTGSPEGRIMAEIGTTYVDVNVTNGALKWIKESGNGNTGWRVLIGDTGWIKLNILSKLRESFVKIRRVNNTIYYQFGGLEWGWFGIVRRGGKGYIAQVSDKERNVFILGRYAIPQGFRTPNSLIGAIYNDRGIPYGTWYVGNNADENHLRFQFLNPVPTDRDIGDIRVSSISYLTDEPWPTTLP
;
A
#
# COMPACT_ATOMS: atom_id res chain seq x y z
N MET A 1 63.29 -23.93 -9.57
CA MET A 1 62.50 -23.63 -8.36
C MET A 1 61.04 -23.72 -8.74
N PRO A 2 60.21 -24.54 -8.06
CA PRO A 2 58.76 -24.51 -8.30
C PRO A 2 58.23 -23.11 -7.99
N LYS A 3 57.35 -22.58 -8.84
CA LYS A 3 56.75 -21.27 -8.62
C LYS A 3 55.73 -21.40 -7.47
N PRO A 4 55.73 -20.50 -6.47
CA PRO A 4 54.66 -20.49 -5.47
C PRO A 4 53.34 -20.24 -6.20
N GLN A 5 52.36 -21.11 -5.95
CA GLN A 5 51.03 -21.02 -6.52
C GLN A 5 50.02 -21.06 -5.38
N LEU A 6 49.10 -20.11 -5.39
CA LEU A 6 47.99 -20.02 -4.45
C LEU A 6 46.72 -20.47 -5.16
N THR A 7 45.95 -21.32 -4.50
CA THR A 7 44.66 -21.81 -4.99
C THR A 7 43.59 -21.53 -3.94
N LEU A 8 42.44 -20.99 -4.35
CA LEU A 8 41.30 -20.80 -3.47
C LEU A 8 40.22 -21.84 -3.79
N THR A 9 39.84 -22.64 -2.79
CA THR A 9 38.75 -23.62 -2.88
C THR A 9 37.78 -23.39 -1.73
N GLY A 10 36.60 -22.84 -2.00
CA GLY A 10 35.69 -22.39 -0.94
C GLY A 10 36.32 -21.27 -0.10
N ASN A 11 36.39 -21.45 1.22
CA ASN A 11 37.08 -20.55 2.16
C ASN A 11 38.51 -21.02 2.53
N THR A 12 39.07 -22.00 1.81
CA THR A 12 40.42 -22.51 2.08
C THR A 12 41.41 -21.98 1.05
N LEU A 13 42.43 -21.26 1.53
CA LEU A 13 43.60 -20.86 0.74
C LEU A 13 44.64 -21.98 0.80
N GLY A 14 44.85 -22.66 -0.32
CA GLY A 14 45.91 -23.65 -0.51
C GLY A 14 47.20 -23.03 -1.04
N ILE A 15 48.33 -23.46 -0.49
CA ILE A 15 49.68 -23.10 -0.95
C ILE A 15 50.30 -24.35 -1.58
N ALA A 16 50.83 -24.21 -2.80
CA ALA A 16 51.55 -25.29 -3.46
C ALA A 16 52.66 -25.85 -2.54
N GLY A 17 52.63 -27.16 -2.29
CA GLY A 17 53.45 -27.82 -1.27
C GLY A 17 52.68 -28.39 -0.07
N GLY A 18 51.34 -28.26 -0.06
CA GLY A 18 50.46 -29.01 0.86
C GLY A 18 49.97 -28.23 2.08
N ASN A 19 50.47 -27.01 2.30
CA ASN A 19 49.98 -26.13 3.36
C ASN A 19 48.62 -25.53 2.98
N ASN A 20 47.74 -25.37 3.96
CA ASN A 20 46.43 -24.74 3.79
C ASN A 20 46.12 -23.81 4.97
N VAL A 21 45.37 -22.75 4.70
CA VAL A 21 44.80 -21.84 5.69
C VAL A 21 43.29 -21.76 5.44
N THR A 22 42.49 -22.14 6.43
CA THR A 22 41.04 -21.89 6.40
C THR A 22 40.79 -20.45 6.81
N LEU A 23 40.24 -19.65 5.90
CA LEU A 23 39.82 -18.29 6.20
C LEU A 23 38.54 -18.35 7.05
N PRO A 24 38.47 -17.62 8.18
CA PRO A 24 37.23 -17.55 8.95
C PRO A 24 36.12 -17.02 8.04
N LEU A 25 34.97 -17.71 8.04
CA LEU A 25 33.79 -17.13 7.44
C LEU A 25 33.47 -15.85 8.22
N PRO A 26 33.11 -14.74 7.56
CA PRO A 26 32.64 -13.57 8.29
C PRO A 26 31.48 -14.01 9.17
N GLU A 27 31.54 -13.75 10.48
CA GLU A 27 30.44 -14.09 11.40
C GLU A 27 29.14 -13.32 11.06
N ASN A 28 29.24 -12.32 10.17
CA ASN A 28 28.15 -11.46 9.71
C ASN A 28 27.89 -11.58 8.20
N VAL A 29 27.96 -12.77 7.60
CA VAL A 29 27.36 -12.97 6.26
C VAL A 29 25.84 -13.00 6.45
N GLY A 30 25.18 -11.86 6.28
CA GLY A 30 23.72 -11.78 6.31
C GLY A 30 23.13 -12.72 5.26
N HIS A 31 22.56 -13.85 5.70
CA HIS A 31 21.92 -14.79 4.80
C HIS A 31 20.57 -14.21 4.35
N GLU A 32 20.42 -13.98 3.05
CA GLU A 32 19.11 -13.71 2.45
C GLU A 32 18.33 -15.03 2.38
N ILE A 33 17.28 -15.13 3.19
CA ILE A 33 16.37 -16.29 3.17
C ILE A 33 15.45 -16.14 1.95
N ARG A 34 15.12 -17.25 1.29
CA ARG A 34 14.18 -17.26 0.15
C ARG A 34 13.06 -18.26 0.40
N GLY A 35 11.84 -17.91 0.02
CA GLY A 35 10.69 -18.79 0.12
C GLY A 35 9.45 -18.20 -0.54
N THR A 36 8.29 -18.81 -0.30
CA THR A 36 7.00 -18.32 -0.79
C THR A 36 6.19 -17.68 0.33
N GLY A 37 5.58 -16.53 0.06
CA GLY A 37 4.71 -15.81 0.97
C GLY A 37 5.45 -15.14 2.13
N SER A 38 4.67 -14.57 3.05
CA SER A 38 5.21 -13.86 4.21
C SER A 38 6.09 -14.75 5.10
N PRO A 39 7.21 -14.24 5.63
CA PRO A 39 7.98 -14.89 6.68
C PRO A 39 7.38 -14.67 8.08
N GLU A 40 6.48 -13.68 8.24
CA GLU A 40 5.87 -13.33 9.53
C GLU A 40 5.07 -14.50 10.12
N GLY A 41 5.37 -14.84 11.37
CA GLY A 41 4.79 -15.98 12.09
C GLY A 41 5.35 -17.34 11.68
N ARG A 42 6.25 -17.42 10.69
CA ARG A 42 6.72 -18.68 10.11
C ARG A 42 8.23 -18.89 10.21
N ILE A 43 9.03 -17.84 10.01
CA ILE A 43 10.49 -17.93 9.95
C ILE A 43 11.10 -17.21 11.15
N MET A 44 11.80 -17.96 12.00
CA MET A 44 12.59 -17.41 13.10
C MET A 44 13.92 -16.86 12.57
N ALA A 45 14.28 -15.64 12.96
CA ALA A 45 15.52 -15.00 12.56
C ALA A 45 15.91 -13.86 13.51
N GLU A 46 17.19 -13.50 13.49
CA GLU A 46 17.72 -12.34 14.20
C GLU A 46 17.38 -11.03 13.46
N ILE A 47 17.32 -9.92 14.21
CA ILE A 47 17.10 -8.57 13.66
C ILE A 47 18.13 -8.28 12.56
N GLY A 48 17.68 -7.66 11.47
CA GLY A 48 18.50 -7.35 10.30
C GLY A 48 18.51 -8.45 9.23
N THR A 49 18.03 -9.66 9.55
CA THR A 49 17.86 -10.72 8.54
C THR A 49 16.87 -10.28 7.46
N THR A 50 17.16 -10.60 6.20
CA THR A 50 16.26 -10.31 5.08
C THR A 50 15.68 -11.60 4.48
N TYR A 51 14.46 -11.49 3.98
CA TYR A 51 13.74 -12.58 3.34
C TYR A 51 13.15 -12.12 2.01
N VAL A 52 13.28 -12.93 0.97
CA VAL A 52 12.69 -12.69 -0.36
C VAL A 52 11.54 -13.67 -0.60
N ASP A 53 10.37 -13.11 -0.90
CA ASP A 53 9.25 -13.88 -1.42
C ASP A 53 9.41 -14.04 -2.94
N VAL A 54 9.71 -15.26 -3.38
CA VAL A 54 9.97 -15.56 -4.79
C VAL A 54 8.74 -15.42 -5.68
N ASN A 55 7.53 -15.43 -5.10
CA ASN A 55 6.28 -15.27 -5.82
C ASN A 55 5.72 -13.84 -5.76
N VAL A 56 6.37 -12.94 -5.01
CA VAL A 56 5.90 -11.57 -4.80
C VAL A 56 4.43 -11.56 -4.34
N THR A 57 4.11 -12.39 -3.33
CA THR A 57 2.73 -12.62 -2.89
C THR A 57 2.13 -11.30 -2.43
N ASN A 58 0.97 -10.94 -2.98
CA ASN A 58 0.31 -9.65 -2.74
C ASN A 58 1.21 -8.42 -2.98
N GLY A 59 2.21 -8.53 -3.85
CA GLY A 59 3.13 -7.43 -4.14
C GLY A 59 4.32 -7.29 -3.18
N ALA A 60 4.45 -8.11 -2.14
CA ALA A 60 5.59 -8.05 -1.23
C ALA A 60 6.78 -8.84 -1.78
N LEU A 61 7.87 -8.17 -2.15
CA LEU A 61 9.08 -8.82 -2.67
C LEU A 61 10.08 -9.13 -1.56
N LYS A 62 10.44 -8.13 -0.76
CA LYS A 62 11.52 -8.25 0.24
C LYS A 62 11.06 -7.81 1.60
N TRP A 63 11.45 -8.58 2.60
CA TRP A 63 11.15 -8.39 4.01
C TRP A 63 12.44 -8.22 4.81
N ILE A 64 12.33 -7.55 5.95
CA ILE A 64 13.41 -7.39 6.93
C ILE A 64 12.88 -7.68 8.33
N LYS A 65 13.70 -8.34 9.14
CA LYS A 65 13.45 -8.54 10.56
C LYS A 65 13.77 -7.26 11.32
N GLU A 66 12.76 -6.51 11.75
CA GLU A 66 12.97 -5.22 12.41
C GLU A 66 13.02 -5.35 13.94
N SER A 67 12.37 -6.36 14.51
CA SER A 67 12.29 -6.53 15.95
C SER A 67 12.18 -7.98 16.39
N GLY A 68 12.72 -8.27 17.57
CA GLY A 68 12.75 -9.60 18.20
C GLY A 68 13.64 -10.62 17.47
N ASN A 69 13.94 -11.74 18.14
CA ASN A 69 14.70 -12.86 17.57
C ASN A 69 13.82 -14.11 17.29
N GLY A 70 12.49 -13.98 17.48
CA GLY A 70 11.52 -15.04 17.20
C GLY A 70 11.04 -15.06 15.75
N ASN A 71 9.89 -15.68 15.49
CA ASN A 71 9.27 -15.77 14.17
C ASN A 71 8.35 -14.58 13.80
N THR A 72 8.21 -13.58 14.67
CA THR A 72 7.41 -12.36 14.44
C THR A 72 8.29 -11.11 14.40
N GLY A 73 7.77 -9.98 13.90
CA GLY A 73 8.53 -8.73 13.78
C GLY A 73 9.19 -8.52 12.41
N TRP A 74 8.70 -9.22 11.39
CA TRP A 74 9.04 -8.99 10.00
C TRP A 74 8.21 -7.84 9.42
N ARG A 75 8.85 -6.99 8.59
CA ARG A 75 8.19 -5.94 7.82
C ARG A 75 8.61 -5.98 6.36
N VAL A 76 7.76 -5.48 5.48
CA VAL A 76 8.07 -5.35 4.05
C VAL A 76 9.03 -4.18 3.85
N LEU A 77 10.21 -4.49 3.33
CA LEU A 77 11.23 -3.53 2.94
C LEU A 77 11.04 -3.05 1.50
N ILE A 78 10.67 -3.97 0.59
CA ILE A 78 10.38 -3.69 -0.81
C ILE A 78 9.07 -4.39 -1.16
N GLY A 79 8.03 -3.61 -1.45
CA GLY A 79 6.76 -4.12 -1.92
C GLY A 79 5.94 -3.09 -2.66
N ASP A 80 5.14 -3.58 -3.61
CA ASP A 80 4.22 -2.80 -4.41
C ASP A 80 3.02 -3.66 -4.80
N THR A 81 1.84 -3.31 -4.29
CA THR A 81 0.60 -4.05 -4.58
C THR A 81 0.11 -3.86 -6.01
N GLY A 82 0.68 -2.92 -6.76
CA GLY A 82 0.08 -2.40 -7.97
C GLY A 82 -1.22 -1.63 -7.69
N TRP A 83 -1.85 -1.14 -8.76
CA TRP A 83 -3.14 -0.45 -8.67
C TRP A 83 -4.30 -1.46 -8.62
N ILE A 84 -5.07 -1.41 -7.53
CA ILE A 84 -6.22 -2.29 -7.32
C ILE A 84 -7.50 -1.47 -7.38
N LYS A 85 -8.45 -1.87 -8.24
CA LYS A 85 -9.73 -1.18 -8.41
C LYS A 85 -10.66 -1.53 -7.25
N LEU A 86 -11.14 -0.52 -6.53
CA LEU A 86 -12.06 -0.69 -5.41
C LEU A 86 -13.52 -0.77 -5.88
N ASN A 87 -14.33 -1.47 -5.11
CA ASN A 87 -15.79 -1.37 -5.21
C ASN A 87 -16.26 -0.08 -4.51
N ILE A 88 -16.82 0.85 -5.27
CA ILE A 88 -17.17 2.20 -4.79
C ILE A 88 -18.68 2.47 -4.86
N LEU A 89 -19.11 3.36 -3.98
CA LEU A 89 -20.48 3.86 -3.87
C LEU A 89 -20.65 5.18 -4.64
N SER A 90 -21.90 5.56 -4.89
CA SER A 90 -22.30 6.85 -5.45
C SER A 90 -21.70 7.20 -6.82
N LYS A 91 -21.06 6.26 -7.51
CA LYS A 91 -20.31 6.51 -8.75
C LYS A 91 -21.21 6.84 -9.93
N LEU A 92 -20.75 7.77 -10.78
CA LEU A 92 -21.32 8.02 -12.09
C LEU A 92 -20.62 7.16 -13.15
N ARG A 93 -21.38 6.34 -13.89
CA ARG A 93 -20.88 5.54 -15.04
C ARG A 93 -19.62 4.72 -14.68
N GLU A 94 -18.56 4.87 -15.49
CA GLU A 94 -17.27 4.17 -15.39
C GLU A 94 -16.30 4.82 -14.40
N SER A 95 -16.75 5.78 -13.60
CA SER A 95 -15.93 6.35 -12.53
C SER A 95 -15.36 5.23 -11.65
N PHE A 96 -14.08 5.34 -11.33
CA PHE A 96 -13.36 4.37 -10.53
C PHE A 96 -12.53 5.06 -9.45
N VAL A 97 -12.25 4.29 -8.40
CA VAL A 97 -11.17 4.57 -7.46
C VAL A 97 -10.25 3.36 -7.47
N LYS A 98 -8.95 3.60 -7.57
CA LYS A 98 -7.92 2.58 -7.35
C LYS A 98 -7.07 2.93 -6.14
N ILE A 99 -6.56 1.92 -5.48
CA ILE A 99 -5.63 2.04 -4.36
C ILE A 99 -4.33 1.30 -4.68
N ARG A 100 -3.20 1.81 -4.18
CA ARG A 100 -1.89 1.16 -4.30
C ARG A 100 -1.10 1.40 -3.03
N ARG A 101 -0.43 0.37 -2.52
CA ARG A 101 0.55 0.48 -1.45
C ARG A 101 1.94 0.23 -2.03
N VAL A 102 2.85 1.19 -1.85
CA VAL A 102 4.28 1.03 -2.12
C VAL A 102 4.99 1.18 -0.78
N ASN A 103 5.60 0.09 -0.30
CA ASN A 103 6.17 0.00 1.04
C ASN A 103 5.17 0.46 2.12
N ASN A 104 5.43 1.55 2.82
CA ASN A 104 4.54 2.12 3.85
C ASN A 104 3.66 3.26 3.32
N THR A 105 3.69 3.59 2.04
CA THR A 105 2.92 4.70 1.47
C THR A 105 1.73 4.20 0.66
N ILE A 106 0.55 4.74 0.95
CA ILE A 106 -0.70 4.48 0.24
C ILE A 106 -0.96 5.61 -0.76
N TYR A 107 -1.49 5.25 -1.93
CA TYR A 107 -1.91 6.18 -2.96
C TYR A 107 -3.31 5.84 -3.45
N TYR A 108 -4.10 6.86 -3.77
CA TYR A 108 -5.37 6.71 -4.46
C TYR A 108 -5.32 7.33 -5.86
N GLN A 109 -6.07 6.72 -6.78
CA GLN A 109 -6.30 7.25 -8.12
C GLN A 109 -7.80 7.33 -8.38
N PHE A 110 -8.26 8.50 -8.82
CA PHE A 110 -9.64 8.74 -9.26
C PHE A 110 -9.66 8.98 -10.77
N GLY A 111 -10.74 8.58 -11.42
CA GLY A 111 -10.95 8.84 -12.85
C GLY A 111 -12.08 7.99 -13.40
N GLY A 112 -12.04 7.73 -14.70
CA GLY A 112 -12.97 6.82 -15.40
C GLY A 112 -13.97 7.51 -16.31
N LEU A 113 -14.09 8.83 -16.24
CA LEU A 113 -14.82 9.64 -17.21
C LEU A 113 -13.86 10.32 -18.20
N GLU A 114 -14.44 11.11 -19.11
CA GLU A 114 -13.69 11.85 -20.13
C GLU A 114 -12.65 12.77 -19.47
N TRP A 115 -11.49 12.91 -20.11
CA TRP A 115 -10.33 13.67 -19.60
C TRP A 115 -9.87 13.28 -18.19
N GLY A 116 -10.17 12.04 -17.76
CA GLY A 116 -9.83 11.52 -16.45
C GLY A 116 -10.66 12.10 -15.30
N TRP A 117 -11.86 12.63 -15.58
CA TRP A 117 -12.77 13.08 -14.53
C TRP A 117 -13.28 11.92 -13.67
N PHE A 118 -13.65 12.27 -12.44
CA PHE A 118 -14.46 11.43 -11.59
C PHE A 118 -15.86 12.02 -11.48
N GLY A 119 -16.88 11.18 -11.34
CA GLY A 119 -18.24 11.65 -11.17
C GLY A 119 -19.02 10.86 -10.13
N ILE A 120 -20.03 11.53 -9.58
CA ILE A 120 -21.03 10.95 -8.68
C ILE A 120 -22.43 11.16 -9.23
N VAL A 121 -23.33 10.23 -8.92
CA VAL A 121 -24.76 10.42 -9.21
C VAL A 121 -25.36 11.49 -8.31
N ARG A 122 -26.44 12.10 -8.77
CA ARG A 122 -27.24 13.10 -8.06
C ARG A 122 -27.76 12.57 -6.74
N ARG A 123 -28.00 13.46 -5.78
CA ARG A 123 -28.57 13.12 -4.49
C ARG A 123 -29.96 12.51 -4.66
N GLY A 124 -30.18 11.35 -4.04
CA GLY A 124 -31.40 10.56 -4.20
C GLY A 124 -31.44 9.70 -5.48
N GLY A 125 -30.43 9.80 -6.34
CA GLY A 125 -30.24 8.91 -7.49
C GLY A 125 -29.90 7.48 -7.07
N LYS A 126 -30.17 6.52 -7.95
CA LYS A 126 -29.87 5.10 -7.70
C LYS A 126 -28.36 4.93 -7.42
N GLY A 127 -28.04 4.35 -6.27
CA GLY A 127 -26.65 4.11 -5.85
C GLY A 127 -26.00 5.25 -5.07
N TYR A 128 -26.66 6.40 -4.92
CA TYR A 128 -26.20 7.50 -4.07
C TYR A 128 -26.31 7.11 -2.58
N ILE A 129 -25.21 7.20 -1.83
CA ILE A 129 -25.19 6.90 -0.40
C ILE A 129 -24.75 8.14 0.38
N ALA A 130 -25.71 8.77 1.05
CA ALA A 130 -25.45 9.92 1.92
C ALA A 130 -24.72 9.49 3.20
N GLN A 131 -23.82 10.33 3.70
CA GLN A 131 -23.32 10.21 5.07
C GLN A 131 -24.28 10.94 6.03
N VAL A 132 -24.51 10.36 7.20
CA VAL A 132 -25.68 10.70 8.03
C VAL A 132 -25.61 12.05 8.75
N SER A 133 -24.43 12.63 8.96
CA SER A 133 -24.31 13.88 9.73
C SER A 133 -24.63 15.12 8.89
N ASP A 134 -24.41 15.06 7.58
CA ASP A 134 -24.93 16.06 6.62
C ASP A 134 -25.33 15.32 5.34
N LYS A 135 -26.59 14.88 5.28
CA LYS A 135 -27.11 14.09 4.16
C LYS A 135 -27.20 14.88 2.86
N GLU A 136 -27.14 16.20 2.95
CA GLU A 136 -27.24 17.07 1.80
C GLU A 136 -25.91 17.26 1.09
N ARG A 137 -24.81 17.30 1.86
CA ARG A 137 -23.46 17.62 1.37
C ARG A 137 -22.47 16.46 1.45
N ASN A 138 -22.66 15.50 2.36
CA ASN A 138 -21.72 14.41 2.53
C ASN A 138 -22.17 13.14 1.80
N VAL A 139 -21.25 12.57 1.01
CA VAL A 139 -21.51 11.38 0.20
C VAL A 139 -20.38 10.37 0.35
N PHE A 140 -20.72 9.10 0.56
CA PHE A 140 -19.72 8.04 0.62
C PHE A 140 -19.26 7.65 -0.79
N ILE A 141 -17.94 7.52 -0.92
CA ILE A 141 -17.26 6.90 -2.07
C ILE A 141 -16.82 5.48 -1.70
N LEU A 142 -16.28 5.31 -0.50
CA LEU A 142 -16.15 4.02 0.18
C LEU A 142 -16.97 4.10 1.46
N GLY A 143 -17.80 3.09 1.70
CA GLY A 143 -18.62 3.00 2.91
C GLY A 143 -17.79 2.80 4.18
N ARG A 144 -18.49 2.68 5.31
CA ARG A 144 -17.88 2.31 6.59
C ARG A 144 -17.15 0.97 6.47
N TYR A 145 -15.94 0.93 6.99
CA TYR A 145 -15.00 -0.19 7.01
C TYR A 145 -14.59 -0.70 5.62
N ALA A 146 -14.84 0.07 4.56
CA ALA A 146 -14.58 -0.35 3.19
C ALA A 146 -13.15 -0.05 2.72
N ILE A 147 -12.34 0.70 3.47
CA ILE A 147 -10.89 0.77 3.21
C ILE A 147 -10.26 -0.57 3.65
N PRO A 148 -9.62 -1.31 2.73
CA PRO A 148 -9.07 -2.64 3.02
C PRO A 148 -7.98 -2.59 4.09
N GLN A 149 -7.88 -3.66 4.89
CA GLN A 149 -6.79 -3.81 5.86
C GLN A 149 -5.44 -3.88 5.12
N GLY A 150 -4.43 -3.25 5.71
CA GLY A 150 -3.13 -3.04 5.08
C GLY A 150 -3.06 -1.77 4.25
N PHE A 151 -4.14 -0.98 4.17
CA PHE A 151 -4.21 0.28 3.43
C PHE A 151 -4.79 1.43 4.25
N ARG A 152 -5.12 1.24 5.53
CA ARG A 152 -5.79 2.26 6.34
C ARG A 152 -4.79 3.27 6.88
N THR A 153 -5.28 4.48 7.08
CA THR A 153 -4.51 5.59 7.63
C THR A 153 -4.52 5.55 9.17
N PRO A 154 -3.42 5.89 9.86
CA PRO A 154 -3.41 6.03 11.32
C PRO A 154 -4.23 7.24 11.79
N ASN A 155 -4.28 8.32 11.00
CA ASN A 155 -4.98 9.56 11.31
C ASN A 155 -6.03 9.88 10.25
N SER A 156 -7.15 10.49 10.63
CA SER A 156 -8.11 10.96 9.65
C SER A 156 -7.52 12.12 8.84
N LEU A 157 -7.80 12.13 7.55
CA LEU A 157 -7.19 13.06 6.59
C LEU A 157 -8.28 13.78 5.81
N ILE A 158 -8.00 15.02 5.43
CA ILE A 158 -8.91 15.85 4.64
C ILE A 158 -8.11 16.63 3.60
N GLY A 159 -8.69 16.83 2.43
CA GLY A 159 -8.11 17.66 1.38
C GLY A 159 -9.17 18.07 0.36
N ALA A 160 -8.79 18.83 -0.66
CA ALA A 160 -9.76 19.51 -1.52
C ALA A 160 -10.23 18.67 -2.71
N ILE A 161 -11.49 18.90 -3.12
CA ILE A 161 -12.03 18.53 -4.43
C ILE A 161 -12.49 19.77 -5.19
N TYR A 162 -12.32 19.75 -6.50
CA TYR A 162 -12.61 20.87 -7.40
C TYR A 162 -13.45 20.38 -8.58
N ASN A 163 -14.02 21.33 -9.33
CA ASN A 163 -14.41 21.07 -10.71
C ASN A 163 -13.20 21.17 -11.65
N ASP A 164 -13.40 20.91 -12.93
CA ASP A 164 -12.32 20.95 -13.93
C ASP A 164 -11.67 22.34 -14.11
N ARG A 165 -12.39 23.41 -13.74
CA ARG A 165 -11.90 24.79 -13.78
C ARG A 165 -11.16 25.22 -12.51
N GLY A 166 -10.98 24.32 -11.55
CA GLY A 166 -10.33 24.63 -10.26
C GLY A 166 -11.24 25.35 -9.26
N ILE A 167 -12.55 25.44 -9.51
CA ILE A 167 -13.51 25.96 -8.52
C ILE A 167 -13.71 24.88 -7.45
N PRO A 168 -13.54 25.20 -6.15
CA PRO A 168 -13.75 24.23 -5.10
C PRO A 168 -15.18 23.69 -5.09
N TYR A 169 -15.32 22.36 -5.12
CA TYR A 169 -16.58 21.68 -4.81
C TYR A 169 -16.69 21.35 -3.33
N GLY A 170 -15.57 21.20 -2.62
CA GLY A 170 -15.54 20.84 -1.21
C GLY A 170 -14.28 20.07 -0.84
N THR A 171 -14.42 19.07 0.03
CA THR A 171 -13.31 18.24 0.49
C THR A 171 -13.55 16.74 0.24
N TRP A 172 -12.47 15.99 0.12
CA TRP A 172 -12.46 14.57 0.41
C TRP A 172 -12.05 14.36 1.87
N TYR A 173 -12.51 13.27 2.48
CA TYR A 173 -12.17 12.89 3.83
C TYR A 173 -11.98 11.37 3.93
N VAL A 174 -10.82 10.96 4.46
CA VAL A 174 -10.47 9.57 4.77
C VAL A 174 -10.52 9.40 6.28
N GLY A 175 -11.43 8.57 6.78
CA GLY A 175 -11.51 8.25 8.20
C GLY A 175 -10.44 7.25 8.62
N ASN A 176 -9.83 7.43 9.79
CA ASN A 176 -9.01 6.40 10.42
C ASN A 176 -9.90 5.32 11.07
N ASN A 177 -9.29 4.43 11.86
CA ASN A 177 -10.01 3.34 12.50
C ASN A 177 -11.11 3.79 13.49
N ALA A 178 -10.92 4.92 14.17
CA ALA A 178 -11.92 5.48 15.08
C ALA A 178 -13.09 6.14 14.32
N ASP A 179 -12.88 6.52 13.06
CA ASP A 179 -13.89 7.07 12.14
C ASP A 179 -14.19 6.06 11.01
N GLU A 180 -14.23 4.78 11.38
CA GLU A 180 -14.78 3.69 10.59
C GLU A 180 -14.13 3.49 9.21
N ASN A 181 -12.86 3.86 8.99
CA ASN A 181 -12.08 3.52 7.79
C ASN A 181 -12.83 3.72 6.45
N HIS A 182 -13.48 4.87 6.26
CA HIS A 182 -14.27 5.19 5.08
C HIS A 182 -13.60 6.27 4.21
N LEU A 183 -14.10 6.46 2.98
CA LEU A 183 -13.76 7.60 2.12
C LEU A 183 -15.04 8.31 1.70
N ARG A 184 -15.15 9.61 1.98
CA ARG A 184 -16.31 10.42 1.63
C ARG A 184 -15.89 11.73 0.99
N PHE A 185 -16.81 12.34 0.24
CA PHE A 185 -16.74 13.74 -0.15
C PHE A 185 -17.69 14.57 0.71
N GLN A 186 -17.31 15.82 0.96
CA GLN A 186 -18.07 16.82 1.71
C GLN A 186 -18.15 18.09 0.85
N PHE A 187 -19.29 18.28 0.18
CA PHE A 187 -19.48 19.40 -0.73
C PHE A 187 -19.73 20.71 0.03
N LEU A 188 -19.32 21.85 -0.52
CA LEU A 188 -19.65 23.18 0.04
C LEU A 188 -21.14 23.48 -0.10
N ASN A 189 -21.69 23.10 -1.24
CA ASN A 189 -23.11 23.25 -1.57
C ASN A 189 -23.81 21.89 -1.56
N PRO A 190 -25.13 21.85 -1.31
CA PRO A 190 -25.91 20.63 -1.43
C PRO A 190 -25.64 19.89 -2.76
N VAL A 191 -25.44 18.58 -2.70
CA VAL A 191 -25.35 17.76 -3.92
C VAL A 191 -26.68 17.89 -4.68
N PRO A 192 -26.68 18.23 -5.99
CA PRO A 192 -27.91 18.46 -6.74
C PRO A 192 -28.82 17.22 -6.74
N THR A 193 -30.13 17.43 -6.76
CA THR A 193 -31.13 16.36 -6.86
C THR A 193 -31.63 16.14 -8.28
N ASP A 194 -31.33 17.07 -9.20
CA ASP A 194 -31.82 17.14 -10.57
C ASP A 194 -30.75 16.75 -11.61
N ARG A 195 -29.46 16.76 -11.25
CA ARG A 195 -28.35 16.40 -12.15
C ARG A 195 -27.18 15.75 -11.42
N ASP A 196 -26.49 14.86 -12.12
CA ASP A 196 -25.25 14.23 -11.65
C ASP A 196 -24.08 15.22 -11.69
N ILE A 197 -23.00 14.95 -10.94
CA ILE A 197 -21.75 15.73 -10.99
C ILE A 197 -20.71 14.89 -11.71
N GLY A 198 -20.26 15.34 -12.89
CA GLY A 198 -19.43 14.54 -13.80
C GLY A 198 -17.99 15.02 -13.99
N ASP A 199 -17.59 16.14 -13.37
CA ASP A 199 -16.35 16.88 -13.66
C ASP A 199 -15.47 17.08 -12.42
N ILE A 200 -15.49 16.14 -11.47
CA ILE A 200 -14.76 16.26 -10.22
C ILE A 200 -13.26 15.98 -10.45
N ARG A 201 -12.42 16.90 -9.96
CA ARG A 201 -10.98 16.75 -9.78
C ARG A 201 -10.69 16.57 -8.29
N VAL A 202 -9.97 15.50 -7.95
CA VAL A 202 -9.59 15.17 -6.56
C VAL A 202 -8.12 15.50 -6.37
N SER A 203 -7.78 16.29 -5.36
CA SER A 203 -6.37 16.51 -5.00
C SER A 203 -5.71 15.19 -4.58
N SER A 204 -4.38 15.12 -4.64
CA SER A 204 -3.64 13.89 -4.33
C SER A 204 -3.97 13.36 -2.93
N ILE A 205 -4.36 12.10 -2.83
CA ILE A 205 -4.50 11.38 -1.57
C ILE A 205 -3.33 10.40 -1.46
N SER A 206 -2.41 10.71 -0.55
CA SER A 206 -1.32 9.82 -0.16
C SER A 206 -1.03 9.95 1.32
N TYR A 207 -0.73 8.82 1.97
CA TYR A 207 -0.42 8.80 3.39
C TYR A 207 0.42 7.59 3.78
N LEU A 208 1.07 7.69 4.94
CA LEU A 208 1.77 6.56 5.55
C LEU A 208 0.78 5.63 6.25
N THR A 209 1.04 4.33 6.19
CA THR A 209 0.34 3.31 6.98
C THR A 209 1.33 2.52 7.81
N ASP A 210 0.94 2.25 9.05
CA ASP A 210 1.68 1.37 9.97
C ASP A 210 1.08 -0.04 10.00
N GLU A 211 -0.02 -0.27 9.27
CA GLU A 211 -0.66 -1.58 9.20
C GLU A 211 0.31 -2.62 8.60
N PRO A 212 0.25 -3.88 9.09
CA PRO A 212 0.93 -5.00 8.44
C PRO A 212 0.63 -5.05 6.94
N TRP A 213 1.54 -5.65 6.16
CA TRP A 213 1.29 -5.85 4.74
C TRP A 213 0.02 -6.70 4.54
N PRO A 214 -0.85 -6.38 3.57
CA PRO A 214 -2.09 -7.12 3.35
C PRO A 214 -1.83 -8.61 3.05
N THR A 215 -2.54 -9.49 3.76
CA THR A 215 -2.53 -10.94 3.52
C THR A 215 -3.44 -11.35 2.37
N THR A 216 -4.38 -10.48 1.98
CA THR A 216 -5.20 -10.59 0.77
C THR A 216 -5.36 -9.22 0.13
N LEU A 217 -5.41 -9.18 -1.20
CA LEU A 217 -5.78 -7.96 -1.94
C LEU A 217 -7.31 -7.93 -2.14
N PRO A 218 -7.93 -6.73 -2.08
CA PRO A 218 -9.36 -6.54 -2.27
C PRO A 218 -9.83 -6.76 -3.72
#